data_AF-A0A8H6K450-F1
#
_entry.id   AF-A0A8H6K450-F1
#
_cell.length_a   1.000
_cell.length_b   1.000
_cell.length_c   1.000
_cell.angle_alpha   90.00
_cell.angle_beta   90.00
_cell.angle_gamma   90.00
#
_symmetry.space_group_name_H-M   'P 1'
#
loop_
_entity.id
_entity.type
_entity.pdbx_description
1 polymer ?
#
loop_
_entity_poly.entity_id
_entity_poly.type
_entity_poly.pdbx_seq_one_letter_code
_entity_poly.pdbx_strand_id
1 'polypeptide(L)'
;MSGPVACPHCQLRFPRNTERNKHVRTKHRPKIKCPVVGCTHFRFPYNKDMHRHVWNAHKLYAADPRNKIPHYGGYCPEDGCDLHFTRLDNLKRHRETIHLKLKKR
;
A
#
# COMPACT_ATOMS: atom_id res chain seq x y z
N MET A 1 -23.93 -12.96 -19.83
CA MET A 1 -22.54 -12.80 -19.34
C MET A 1 -21.97 -11.52 -19.92
N SER A 2 -21.54 -10.56 -19.09
CA SER A 2 -20.94 -9.32 -19.59
C SER A 2 -19.53 -9.59 -20.09
N GLY A 3 -19.21 -9.18 -21.32
CA GLY A 3 -17.89 -9.35 -21.92
C GLY A 3 -16.79 -8.52 -21.23
N PRO A 4 -15.51 -8.71 -21.60
CA PRO A 4 -14.38 -7.99 -21.02
C PRO A 4 -14.53 -6.47 -21.14
N VAL A 5 -14.32 -5.77 -20.03
CA VAL A 5 -14.41 -4.32 -19.93
C VAL A 5 -13.08 -3.67 -20.32
N ALA A 6 -13.09 -2.79 -21.32
CA ALA A 6 -11.92 -2.04 -21.74
C ALA A 6 -11.56 -0.88 -20.79
N CYS A 7 -10.27 -0.58 -20.68
CA CYS A 7 -9.79 0.64 -20.03
C CYS A 7 -10.05 1.87 -20.93
N PRO A 8 -10.53 3.00 -20.38
CA PRO A 8 -10.75 4.22 -21.16
C PRO A 8 -9.46 5.00 -21.49
N HIS A 9 -8.30 4.57 -20.99
CA HIS A 9 -7.02 5.28 -21.12
C HIS A 9 -5.91 4.44 -21.78
N CYS A 10 -6.17 3.15 -22.04
CA CYS A 10 -5.23 2.26 -22.72
C CYS A 10 -5.97 1.07 -23.33
N GLN A 11 -5.26 0.23 -24.09
CA GLN A 11 -5.84 -0.90 -24.82
C GLN A 11 -6.12 -2.15 -23.97
N LEU A 12 -5.85 -2.11 -22.66
CA LEU A 12 -6.06 -3.26 -21.77
C LEU A 12 -7.54 -3.52 -21.49
N ARG A 13 -7.91 -4.80 -21.45
CA ARG A 13 -9.26 -5.30 -21.16
C ARG A 13 -9.26 -6.17 -19.91
N PHE A 14 -10.34 -6.11 -19.13
CA PHE A 14 -10.45 -6.78 -17.84
C PHE A 14 -11.74 -7.59 -17.75
N PRO A 15 -11.75 -8.74 -17.05
CA PRO A 15 -12.96 -9.54 -16.89
C PRO A 15 -14.09 -8.83 -16.11
N ARG A 16 -13.75 -7.88 -15.24
CA ARG A 16 -14.70 -7.19 -14.35
C ARG A 16 -14.42 -5.69 -14.28
N ASN A 17 -15.48 -4.91 -14.07
CA ASN A 17 -15.37 -3.46 -13.83
C ASN A 17 -14.49 -3.11 -12.62
N THR A 18 -14.52 -3.93 -11.56
CA THR A 18 -13.69 -3.73 -10.35
C THR A 18 -12.20 -3.73 -10.66
N GLU A 19 -11.75 -4.68 -11.50
CA GLU A 19 -10.36 -4.81 -11.92
C GLU A 19 -9.94 -3.69 -12.86
N ARG A 20 -10.80 -3.33 -13.82
CA ARG A 20 -10.56 -2.17 -14.69
C ARG A 20 -10.44 -0.88 -13.89
N ASN A 21 -11.34 -0.65 -12.92
CA ASN A 21 -11.31 0.55 -12.08
C ASN A 21 -10.05 0.58 -11.20
N LYS A 22 -9.65 -0.57 -10.66
CA LYS A 22 -8.38 -0.72 -9.93
C LYS A 22 -7.19 -0.33 -10.82
N HIS A 23 -7.14 -0.85 -12.04
CA HIS A 23 -6.12 -0.51 -13.02
C HIS A 23 -6.09 0.99 -13.35
N VAL A 24 -7.24 1.61 -13.64
CA VAL A 24 -7.33 3.04 -13.94
C VAL A 24 -6.79 3.88 -12.78
N ARG A 25 -7.17 3.55 -11.54
CA ARG A 25 -6.66 4.23 -10.34
C ARG A 25 -5.15 4.08 -10.17
N THR A 26 -4.59 2.90 -10.49
CA THR A 26 -3.15 2.64 -10.28
C THR A 26 -2.25 3.15 -11.39
N LYS A 27 -2.71 3.15 -12.65
CA LYS A 27 -1.86 3.45 -13.81
C LYS A 27 -2.14 4.79 -14.47
N HIS A 28 -3.36 5.31 -14.36
CA HIS A 28 -3.76 6.49 -15.12
C HIS A 28 -4.16 7.67 -14.21
N ARG A 29 -4.74 7.39 -13.05
CA ARG A 29 -5.28 8.44 -12.17
C ARG A 29 -4.93 8.20 -10.69
N PRO A 30 -3.63 8.16 -10.31
CA PRO A 30 -3.27 8.24 -8.90
C PRO A 30 -3.66 9.61 -8.35
N LYS A 31 -4.41 9.65 -7.25
CA LYS A 31 -5.02 10.89 -6.70
C LYS A 31 -4.42 11.33 -5.38
N ILE A 32 -3.81 10.42 -4.64
CA ILE A 32 -3.35 10.68 -3.26
C ILE A 32 -2.02 11.43 -3.35
N LYS A 33 -1.97 12.64 -2.83
CA LYS A 33 -0.75 13.45 -2.82
C LYS A 33 0.09 13.14 -1.57
N CYS A 34 1.38 13.45 -1.63
CA CYS A 34 2.20 13.51 -0.43
C CYS A 34 1.75 14.71 0.44
N PRO A 35 1.60 14.54 1.77
CA PRO A 35 1.19 15.63 2.67
C PRO A 35 2.34 16.59 3.02
N VAL A 36 3.59 16.25 2.68
CA VAL A 36 4.76 17.08 3.01
C VAL A 36 4.79 18.33 2.13
N VAL A 37 4.88 19.49 2.77
CA VAL A 37 5.01 20.79 2.08
C VAL A 37 6.23 20.76 1.16
N GLY A 38 6.04 21.16 -0.11
CA GLY A 38 7.07 21.11 -1.15
C GLY A 38 7.12 19.79 -1.93
N CYS A 39 6.45 18.72 -1.48
CA CYS A 39 6.41 17.43 -2.18
C CYS A 39 5.15 17.27 -3.03
N THR A 40 5.02 18.04 -4.12
CA THR A 40 3.77 18.13 -4.91
C THR A 40 3.72 17.20 -6.13
N HIS A 41 4.88 16.71 -6.58
CA HIS A 41 4.99 15.91 -7.80
C HIS A 41 4.50 14.48 -7.64
N PHE A 42 4.59 13.92 -6.43
CA PHE A 42 4.26 12.52 -6.21
C PHE A 42 2.77 12.31 -5.96
N ARG A 43 2.18 11.42 -6.77
CA ARG A 43 0.81 10.94 -6.60
C ARG A 43 0.77 9.43 -6.50
N PHE A 44 -0.06 8.95 -5.59
CA PHE A 44 -0.18 7.55 -5.24
C PHE A 44 -1.60 7.04 -5.47
N PRO A 45 -1.74 5.75 -5.79
CA PRO A 45 -3.05 5.13 -5.92
C PRO A 45 -3.68 4.73 -4.59
N TYR A 46 -2.86 4.50 -3.55
CA TYR A 46 -3.30 4.11 -2.22
C TYR A 46 -2.49 4.81 -1.12
N ASN A 47 -3.10 5.03 0.06
CA ASN A 47 -2.43 5.64 1.21
C ASN A 47 -1.21 4.84 1.65
N LYS A 48 -1.24 3.50 1.58
CA LYS A 48 -0.07 2.66 1.91
C LYS A 48 1.16 2.97 1.03
N ASP A 49 0.94 3.30 -0.25
CA ASP A 49 2.03 3.61 -1.16
C ASP A 49 2.56 5.02 -0.89
N MET A 50 1.67 5.96 -0.54
CA MET A 50 2.04 7.30 -0.09
C MET A 50 2.82 7.25 1.23
N HIS A 51 2.33 6.54 2.26
CA HIS A 51 3.02 6.40 3.55
C HIS A 51 4.42 5.81 3.39
N ARG A 52 4.57 4.81 2.51
CA ARG A 52 5.89 4.27 2.16
C ARG A 52 6.81 5.33 1.59
N HIS A 53 6.31 6.16 0.66
CA HIS A 53 7.09 7.26 0.13
C HIS A 53 7.50 8.25 1.24
N VAL A 54 6.58 8.62 2.13
CA VAL A 54 6.89 9.54 3.24
C VAL A 54 7.96 8.95 4.17
N TRP A 55 7.87 7.66 4.54
CA TRP A 55 8.90 7.02 5.36
C TRP A 55 10.28 6.97 4.70
N ASN A 56 10.35 6.82 3.37
CA ASN A 56 11.62 6.73 2.67
C ASN A 56 12.23 8.12 2.35
N ALA A 57 11.39 9.08 1.94
CA ALA A 57 11.83 10.39 1.47
C ALA A 57 11.73 11.51 2.52
N HIS A 58 10.89 11.34 3.55
CA HIS A 58 10.57 12.36 4.55
C HIS A 58 10.56 11.78 5.97
N LYS A 59 11.65 11.10 6.35
CA LYS A 59 11.79 10.36 7.62
C LYS A 59 11.39 11.17 8.86
N LEU A 60 11.85 12.42 8.97
CA LEU A 60 11.51 13.29 10.11
C LEU A 60 10.02 13.63 10.15
N TYR A 61 9.40 13.88 9.00
CA TYR A 61 7.96 14.10 8.92
C TYR A 61 7.18 12.84 9.29
N ALA A 62 7.62 11.67 8.82
CA ALA A 62 6.97 10.39 9.13
C ALA A 62 7.07 10.02 10.62
N ALA A 63 8.18 10.36 11.27
CA ALA A 63 8.44 10.06 12.66
C ALA A 63 7.63 10.95 13.64
N ASP A 64 7.17 12.14 13.24
CA ASP A 64 6.35 12.99 14.09
C ASP A 64 4.92 12.42 14.23
N PRO A 65 4.48 12.02 15.44
CA PRO A 65 3.15 11.45 15.66
C PRO A 65 1.99 12.38 15.24
N ARG A 66 2.22 13.71 15.21
CA ARG A 66 1.20 14.71 14.79
C ARG A 66 0.82 14.56 13.32
N ASN A 67 1.72 14.04 12.50
CA ASN A 67 1.51 13.85 11.06
C ASN A 67 0.70 12.59 10.73
N LYS A 68 0.37 11.76 11.74
CA LYS A 68 -0.51 10.57 11.62
C LYS A 68 -0.09 9.62 10.48
N ILE A 69 1.22 9.49 10.24
CA ILE A 69 1.78 8.52 9.29
C ILE A 69 1.99 7.21 10.05
N PRO A 70 1.25 6.13 9.73
CA PRO A 70 1.42 4.84 10.39
C PRO A 70 2.84 4.30 10.21
N HIS A 71 3.38 3.66 11.24
CA HIS A 71 4.72 3.08 11.21
C HIS A 71 4.84 2.02 10.11
N TYR A 72 5.93 2.08 9.34
CA TYR A 72 6.17 1.21 8.19
C TYR A 72 6.95 -0.04 8.64
N GLY A 73 6.26 -0.97 9.32
CA GLY A 73 6.85 -2.23 9.81
C GLY A 73 7.03 -2.29 11.32
N GLY A 74 7.88 -3.20 11.78
CA GLY A 74 8.15 -3.45 13.19
C GLY A 74 8.55 -4.90 13.47
N TYR A 75 8.85 -5.17 14.74
CA TYR A 75 9.07 -6.51 15.27
C TYR A 75 7.75 -7.30 15.34
N CYS A 76 7.86 -8.62 15.25
CA CYS A 76 6.73 -9.48 15.56
C CYS A 76 6.35 -9.33 17.04
N PRO A 77 5.05 -9.13 17.37
CA PRO A 77 4.61 -8.99 18.75
C PRO A 77 4.41 -10.34 19.47
N GLU A 78 4.64 -11.46 18.78
CA GLU A 78 4.44 -12.80 19.35
C GLU A 78 5.63 -13.18 20.21
N ASP A 79 5.35 -13.72 21.40
CA ASP A 79 6.37 -14.11 22.37
C ASP A 79 7.36 -15.13 21.76
N GLY A 80 8.66 -14.89 21.95
CA GLY A 80 9.73 -15.70 21.36
C GLY A 80 9.94 -15.53 19.85
N CYS A 81 9.35 -14.51 19.21
CA CYS A 81 9.57 -14.21 17.79
C CYS A 81 10.28 -12.85 17.58
N ASP A 82 11.60 -12.87 17.44
CA ASP A 82 12.43 -11.66 17.25
C ASP A 82 12.51 -11.18 15.80
N LEU A 83 11.63 -11.66 14.91
CA LEU A 83 11.67 -11.30 13.50
C LEU A 83 11.21 -9.85 13.27
N HIS A 84 12.11 -9.05 12.71
CA HIS A 84 11.85 -7.67 12.31
C HIS A 84 11.48 -7.57 10.83
N PHE A 85 10.45 -6.77 10.53
CA PHE A 85 10.00 -6.53 9.16
C PHE A 85 10.02 -5.04 8.85
N THR A 86 10.62 -4.69 7.72
CA THR A 86 10.60 -3.33 7.17
C THR A 86 9.23 -2.94 6.59
N ARG A 87 8.23 -3.83 6.60
CA ARG A 87 6.91 -3.61 6.00
C ARG A 87 5.80 -4.23 6.84
N LEU A 88 4.76 -3.45 7.12
CA LEU A 88 3.61 -3.91 7.90
C LEU A 88 2.86 -5.06 7.21
N ASP A 89 2.75 -5.08 5.88
CA ASP A 89 2.07 -6.17 5.17
C ASP A 89 2.87 -7.48 5.20
N ASN A 90 4.20 -7.39 5.26
CA ASN A 90 5.05 -8.57 5.46
C ASN A 90 4.94 -9.09 6.89
N LEU A 91 4.97 -8.19 7.89
CA LEU A 91 4.74 -8.57 9.29
C LEU A 91 3.38 -9.24 9.46
N LYS A 92 2.32 -8.64 8.91
CA LYS A 92 0.96 -9.21 8.96
C LYS A 92 0.93 -10.60 8.34
N ARG A 93 1.46 -10.76 7.12
CA ARG A 93 1.54 -12.06 6.44
C ARG A 93 2.33 -13.08 7.25
N HIS A 94 3.48 -12.69 7.81
CA HIS A 94 4.28 -13.55 8.66
C HIS A 94 3.46 -14.05 9.86
N ARG A 95 2.76 -13.16 10.57
CA ARG A 95 1.87 -13.54 11.67
C ARG A 95 0.78 -14.50 11.23
N GLU A 96 0.10 -14.20 10.13
CA GLU A 96 -0.96 -15.04 9.58
C GLU A 96 -0.46 -16.45 9.25
N THR A 97 0.71 -16.60 8.64
CA THR A 97 1.21 -17.90 8.18
C THR A 97 1.97 -18.69 9.25
N ILE A 98 2.74 -18.01 10.11
CA ILE A 98 3.64 -18.66 11.07
C ILE A 98 2.95 -18.86 12.41
N HIS A 99 2.29 -17.81 12.92
CA HIS A 99 1.70 -17.82 14.26
C HIS A 99 0.23 -18.23 14.25
N LEU A 100 -0.55 -17.78 13.26
CA LEU A 100 -1.99 -18.08 13.15
C LEU A 100 -2.29 -19.27 12.22
N LYS A 101 -1.29 -19.78 11.49
CA LYS A 101 -1.40 -20.90 10.53
C LYS A 101 -2.56 -20.77 9.54
N LEU A 102 -2.94 -19.54 9.18
CA LEU A 102 -3.97 -19.26 8.20
C LEU A 102 -3.43 -19.58 6.80
N LYS A 103 -4.06 -20.53 6.12
CA LYS A 103 -3.72 -20.86 4.72
C LYS A 103 -4.21 -19.74 3.79
N LYS A 104 -3.39 -19.37 2.81
CA LYS A 104 -3.81 -18.50 1.71
C LYS A 104 -5.01 -19.12 0.99
N ARG A 105 -6.11 -18.37 0.90
CA ARG A 105 -7.22 -18.64 -0.02
C ARG A 105 -6.80 -18.35 -1.46
#